data_AF-A0A2V8Z793-F1
#
_entry.id   AF-A0A2V8Z793-F1
#
_cell.length_a   1.000
_cell.length_b   1.000
_cell.length_c   1.000
_cell.angle_alpha   90.00
_cell.angle_beta   90.00
_cell.angle_gamma   90.00
#
_symmetry.space_group_name_H-M   'P 1'
#
loop_
_entity.id
_entity.type
_entity.pdbx_description
1 polymer ?
#
loop_
_entity_poly.entity_id
_entity_poly.type
_entity_poly.pdbx_seq_one_letter_code
_entity_poly.pdbx_strand_id
1 'polypeptide(L)' 'MVTNQGEFNLRDVFGENDPARRRAAIDELWAEDGVFYDPSKSAIRGRDEIDRVAGTDFIISRGGRIAALYMFFDKLP' A
#
# COMPACT_ATOMS: atom_id res chain seq x y z
N MET A 1 -3.93 -14.91 -18.55
CA MET A 1 -2.84 -14.07 -18.01
C MET A 1 -3.02 -14.04 -16.50
N VAL A 2 -2.09 -14.63 -15.73
CA VAL A 2 -2.12 -14.50 -14.27
C VAL A 2 -1.54 -13.13 -13.97
N THR A 3 -2.40 -12.13 -13.75
CA THR A 3 -1.95 -10.82 -13.30
C THR A 3 -1.50 -10.95 -11.86
N ASN A 4 -0.24 -10.60 -11.56
CA ASN A 4 0.29 -10.66 -10.20
C ASN A 4 -0.23 -9.48 -9.36
N GLN A 5 -1.53 -9.47 -9.08
CA GLN A 5 -2.21 -8.36 -8.39
C GLN A 5 -1.61 -8.08 -7.01
N GLY A 6 -1.01 -9.09 -6.36
CA GLY A 6 -0.30 -8.92 -5.09
C GLY A 6 0.96 -8.05 -5.21
N GLU A 7 1.78 -8.27 -6.23
CA GLU A 7 2.98 -7.44 -6.47
C GLU A 7 2.61 -6.01 -6.86
N PHE A 8 1.57 -5.84 -7.68
CA PHE A 8 1.09 -4.51 -8.05
C PHE A 8 0.51 -3.75 -6.85
N ASN A 9 -0.24 -4.43 -5.98
CA ASN A 9 -0.75 -3.79 -4.76
C ASN A 9 0.39 -3.32 -3.84
N LEU A 10 1.42 -4.14 -3.63
CA LEU A 10 2.56 -3.73 -2.79
C LEU A 10 3.32 -2.54 -3.37
N ARG A 11 3.59 -2.56 -4.68
CA ARG A 11 4.38 -1.53 -5.34
C ARG A 11 3.58 -0.25 -5.58
N ASP A 12 2.40 -0.36 -6.16
CA ASP A 12 1.65 0.75 -6.75
C ASP A 12 0.61 1.33 -5.78
N VAL A 13 0.27 0.62 -4.69
CA VAL A 13 -0.59 1.14 -3.61
C VAL A 13 0.23 1.44 -2.35
N PHE A 14 0.79 0.41 -1.71
CA PHE A 14 1.43 0.58 -0.40
C PHE A 14 2.80 1.25 -0.46
N GLY A 15 3.57 1.03 -1.54
CA GLY A 15 4.88 1.63 -1.76
C GLY A 15 4.90 2.91 -2.61
N GLU A 16 3.75 3.37 -3.12
CA GLU A 16 3.67 4.58 -3.93
C GLU A 16 3.41 5.81 -3.05
N ASN A 17 4.35 6.75 -3.05
CA ASN A 17 4.28 7.96 -2.22
C ASN A 17 3.42 9.06 -2.88
N ASP A 18 3.36 9.09 -4.22
CA ASP A 18 2.54 10.06 -4.95
C ASP A 18 1.05 9.79 -4.77
N PRO A 19 0.30 10.70 -4.12
CA PRO A 19 -1.10 10.45 -3.79
C PRO A 19 -2.00 10.23 -5.01
N ALA A 20 -1.72 10.90 -6.13
CA ALA A 20 -2.54 10.77 -7.33
C ALA A 20 -2.30 9.43 -8.03
N ARG A 21 -1.02 9.00 -8.11
CA ARG A 21 -0.67 7.70 -8.68
C ARG A 21 -1.17 6.55 -7.81
N ARG A 22 -1.03 6.67 -6.49
CA ARG A 22 -1.59 5.70 -5.53
C ARG A 22 -3.10 5.60 -5.62
N ARG A 23 -3.81 6.73 -5.69
CA ARG A 23 -5.28 6.71 -5.80
C ARG A 23 -5.74 6.00 -7.07
N ALA A 24 -5.10 6.28 -8.21
CA ALA A 24 -5.41 5.60 -9.45
C ALA A 24 -5.22 4.07 -9.35
N ALA A 25 -4.13 3.62 -8.72
CA ALA A 25 -3.88 2.20 -8.49
C ALA A 25 -4.92 1.56 -7.56
N ILE A 26 -5.38 2.27 -6.52
CA ILE A 26 -6.46 1.80 -5.64
C ILE A 26 -7.77 1.64 -6.41
N ASP A 27 -8.10 2.60 -7.27
CA ASP A 27 -9.34 2.55 -8.05
C ASP A 27 -9.36 1.40 -9.07
N GLU A 28 -8.19 1.01 -9.58
CA GLU A 28 -8.02 -0.13 -10.48
C GLU A 28 -8.01 -1.48 -9.75
N LEU A 29 -7.28 -1.58 -8.64
CA LEU A 29 -6.97 -2.87 -8.01
C LEU A 29 -7.95 -3.29 -6.90
N TRP A 30 -8.57 -2.33 -6.20
CA TRP A 30 -9.42 -2.64 -5.04
C TRP A 30 -10.90 -2.60 -5.40
N ALA A 31 -11.70 -3.52 -4.87
CA ALA A 31 -13.15 -3.35 -4.84
C ALA A 31 -13.53 -2.08 -4.05
N GLU A 32 -14.67 -1.48 -4.38
CA GLU A 32 -15.16 -0.27 -3.69
C GLU A 32 -15.27 -0.49 -2.17
N ASP A 33 -15.72 -1.67 -1.76
CA ASP A 33 -15.89 -2.13 -0.37
C ASP A 33 -14.73 -3.03 0.13
N GLY A 34 -13.57 -2.97 -0.54
CA GLY A 34 -12.42 -3.80 -0.23
C GLY A 34 -11.95 -3.66 1.23
N VAL A 35 -11.37 -4.74 1.77
CA VAL A 35 -10.94 -4.81 3.17
C VAL A 35 -9.46 -5.12 3.28
N PHE A 36 -8.71 -4.24 3.92
CA PHE A 36 -7.32 -4.47 4.33
C PHE A 36 -7.28 -4.85 5.81
N TYR A 37 -6.63 -5.96 6.14
CA TYR A 37 -6.45 -6.41 7.53
C TYR A 37 -5.06 -6.03 8.01
N ASP A 38 -5.00 -5.03 8.89
CA ASP A 38 -3.79 -4.70 9.64
C ASP A 38 -3.82 -5.48 10.97
N PRO A 39 -2.81 -6.33 11.26
CA PRO A 39 -2.73 -7.09 12.51
C PRO A 39 -2.82 -6.22 13.79
N SER A 40 -2.48 -4.93 13.70
CA SER A 40 -2.48 -3.98 14.81
C SER A 40 -3.73 -3.08 14.84
N LYS A 41 -4.36 -2.80 13.69
CA LYS A 41 -5.46 -1.81 13.56
C LYS A 41 -6.83 -2.40 13.26
N SER A 42 -6.97 -3.73 13.16
CA SER A 42 -8.20 -4.42 12.73
C SER A 42 -8.52 -4.16 11.25
N ALA A 43 -9.73 -4.51 10.80
CA ALA A 43 -10.15 -4.41 9.40
C ALA A 43 -10.42 -2.95 8.95
N ILE A 44 -9.64 -2.47 7.99
CA ILE A 44 -9.77 -1.18 7.30
C ILE A 44 -10.59 -1.39 6.03
N ARG A 45 -11.67 -0.63 5.85
CA ARG A 45 -12.67 -0.87 4.79
C ARG A 45 -12.85 0.31 3.86
N GLY A 46 -12.92 0.03 2.58
CA GLY A 46 -13.19 1.01 1.53
C GLY A 46 -11.92 1.66 0.99
N ARG A 47 -11.97 2.03 -0.30
CA ARG A 47 -10.83 2.61 -1.03
C ARG A 47 -10.26 3.85 -0.37
N ASP A 48 -11.11 4.72 0.18
CA ASP A 48 -10.68 5.96 0.84
C ASP A 48 -9.87 5.69 2.10
N GLU A 49 -10.30 4.75 2.92
CA GLU A 49 -9.59 4.38 4.15
C GLU A 49 -8.29 3.62 3.85
N ILE A 50 -8.26 2.87 2.75
CA ILE A 50 -7.05 2.20 2.26
C ILE A 50 -6.04 3.23 1.73
N ASP A 51 -6.47 4.23 0.96
CA ASP A 51 -5.60 5.32 0.47
C ASP A 51 -5.00 6.13 1.62
N ARG A 52 -5.79 6.34 2.70
CA ARG A 52 -5.35 7.04 3.90
C ARG A 52 -4.20 6.34 4.64
N VAL A 53 -4.12 5.01 4.58
CA VAL A 53 -3.10 4.22 5.29
C VAL A 53 -1.96 3.75 4.39
N ALA A 54 -2.13 3.81 3.07
CA ALA A 54 -1.13 3.40 2.10
C ALA A 54 -0.13 4.54 1.79
N GLY A 55 1.02 4.18 1.22
CA GLY A 55 2.06 5.13 0.81
C GLY A 55 2.91 5.69 1.95
N THR A 56 2.75 5.19 3.18
CA THR A 56 3.62 5.53 4.32
C THR A 56 4.90 4.71 4.32
N ASP A 57 4.87 3.50 3.76
CA ASP A 57 5.98 2.57 3.80
C ASP A 57 6.89 2.76 2.58
N PHE A 58 8.20 2.73 2.77
CA PHE A 58 9.15 2.86 1.67
C PHE A 58 10.35 1.94 1.82
N ILE A 59 10.88 1.54 0.66
CA ILE A 59 12.05 0.68 0.54
C ILE A 59 13.20 1.49 -0.03
N ILE A 60 14.38 1.32 0.55
CA ILE A 60 15.64 1.79 -0.03
C ILE A 60 16.31 0.60 -0.70
N SER A 61 16.62 0.69 -1.99
CA SER A 61 17.37 -0.33 -2.72
C SER A 61 18.79 0.13 -3.04
N ARG A 62 19.75 -0.81 -3.02
CA ARG A 62 21.14 -0.60 -3.42
C ARG A 62 21.63 -1.82 -4.21
N GLY A 63 22.07 -1.59 -5.45
CA GLY A 63 22.60 -2.66 -6.30
C GLY A 63 21.60 -3.79 -6.59
N GLY A 64 20.32 -3.44 -6.81
CA GLY A 64 19.26 -4.40 -7.06
C GLY A 64 18.82 -5.22 -5.83
N ARG A 65 19.31 -4.88 -4.63
CA ARG A 65 18.93 -5.53 -3.37
C ARG A 65 18.28 -4.52 -2.43
N ILE A 66 17.38 -5.01 -1.58
CA ILE A 66 16.80 -4.20 -0.49
C ILE A 66 17.94 -3.85 0.47
N ALA A 67 18.13 -2.55 0.70
CA ALA A 67 19.10 -2.01 1.64
C ALA A 67 18.45 -1.60 2.97
N ALA A 68 17.20 -1.12 2.92
CA ALA A 68 16.37 -0.87 4.11
C ALA A 68 14.88 -0.92 3.75
N LEU A 69 14.06 -1.25 4.73
CA LEU A 69 12.60 -1.18 4.68
C LEU A 69 12.14 -0.34 5.86
N TYR A 70 11.39 0.72 5.58
CA TYR A 70 10.74 1.55 6.58
C TYR A 70 9.25 1.25 6.53
N MET A 71 8.71 0.70 7.62
CA MET A 71 7.28 0.47 7.82
C MET A 71 6.84 1.24 9.07
N PHE A 72 5.71 1.91 9.01
CA PHE A 72 5.13 2.60 10.17
C PHE A 72 4.06 1.72 10.82
N PHE A 73 4.44 0.94 11.83
CA PHE A 73 3.49 0.12 12.61
C PHE A 73 2.70 0.94 13.66
N ASP A 74 3.16 2.13 14.02
CA ASP A 74 2.54 2.97 15.04
C ASP A 74 1.79 4.17 14.44
N LYS A 75 0.85 4.73 15.20
CA LYS A 75 0.22 6.02 14.86
C LYS A 75 1.28 7.12 14.85
N LEU A 76 1.24 8.00 13.84
CA LEU A 76 1.75 9.37 14.02
C LEU A 76 0.97 10.00 15.20
N PRO A 77 1.63 10.76 16.09
CA PRO A 77 0.97 11.46 17.18
C PRO A 77 -0.18 12.36 16.70
#